data_AF-A0A2T2TN90-F1
#
_entry.id   AF-A0A2T2TN90-F1
#
_cell.length_a   1.000
_cell.length_b   1.000
_cell.length_c   1.000
_cell.angle_alpha   90.00
_cell.angle_beta   90.00
_cell.angle_gamma   90.00
#
_symmetry.space_group_name_H-M   'P 1'
#
loop_
_entity.id
_entity.type
_entity.pdbx_description
1 polymer ?
#
loop_
_entity_poly.entity_id
_entity_poly.type
_entity_poly.pdbx_seq_one_letter_code
_entity_poly.pdbx_strand_id
1 'polypeptide(L)'
;MTVQSTYQLLSCCIEGPPGYRVKARYALRMLLAPFRFDPRPASRDDAPALYYGPGDAPNGALALPFDDDAPAYFDRRTRYDPERAAWKTWDAGERWPVLFGAGDAPDLVASAFFWLAGWQEHVARRRDEHGRFPYEASLQARWDLARRPVVDAYRERLADRLREAGLAVERKTWDGSAWAFCPTHDIDYPKKWRPGILYREVVHYALQNRRGVSVSERADRLLRVFRAWMSGDDPFREARSRLFRETNDRGG
;
A
#
# COMPACT_ATOMS: atom_id res chain seq x y z
N MET A 1 24.63 3.75 16.31
CA MET A 1 25.13 2.67 15.42
C MET A 1 24.60 2.95 14.02
N THR A 2 25.49 3.22 13.08
CA THR A 2 25.11 3.45 11.67
C THR A 2 24.78 2.10 11.05
N VAL A 3 23.50 1.72 11.01
CA VAL A 3 23.08 0.56 10.23
C VAL A 3 23.31 0.92 8.77
N GLN A 4 24.42 0.47 8.19
CA GLN A 4 24.57 0.47 6.73
C GLN A 4 23.48 -0.45 6.17
N SER A 5 22.36 0.14 5.79
CA SER A 5 21.29 -0.54 5.06
C SER A 5 21.78 -0.76 3.62
N THR A 6 22.68 -1.72 3.42
CA THR A 6 23.23 -2.00 2.10
C THR A 6 22.18 -2.78 1.31
N TYR A 7 21.36 -2.06 0.55
CA TYR A 7 20.56 -2.68 -0.49
C TYR A 7 21.50 -3.21 -1.59
N GLN A 8 21.23 -4.42 -2.08
CA GLN A 8 21.87 -4.99 -3.26
C GLN A 8 21.32 -4.29 -4.50
N LEU A 9 22.18 -3.70 -5.32
CA LEU A 9 21.77 -3.08 -6.58
C LEU A 9 21.42 -4.19 -7.59
N LEU A 10 20.24 -4.09 -8.20
CA LEU A 10 19.79 -5.04 -9.23
C LEU A 10 19.48 -4.28 -10.51
N SER A 11 20.24 -4.52 -11.60
CA SER A 11 19.95 -3.90 -12.88
C SER A 11 18.67 -4.49 -13.48
N CYS A 12 17.70 -3.62 -13.74
CA CYS A 12 16.36 -3.99 -14.22
C CYS A 12 16.03 -3.22 -15.50
N CYS A 13 15.84 -3.96 -16.58
CA CYS A 13 15.27 -3.43 -17.81
C CYS A 13 13.75 -3.61 -17.78
N ILE A 14 13.03 -2.48 -17.84
CA ILE A 14 11.56 -2.46 -17.88
C ILE A 14 11.14 -1.80 -19.20
N GLU A 15 10.50 -2.57 -20.07
CA GLU A 15 10.03 -2.12 -21.39
C GLU A 15 8.50 -2.00 -21.42
N GLY A 16 8.00 -1.33 -22.47
CA GLY A 16 6.59 -1.02 -22.65
C GLY A 16 6.27 0.48 -22.63
N PRO A 17 4.99 0.86 -22.73
CA PRO A 17 4.57 2.26 -22.83
C PRO A 17 5.05 3.11 -21.63
N PRO A 18 5.49 4.37 -21.84
CA PRO A 18 6.05 5.20 -20.77
C PRO A 18 5.19 5.30 -19.51
N GLY A 19 3.87 5.46 -19.66
CA GLY A 19 2.94 5.53 -18.53
C GLY A 19 2.82 4.23 -17.74
N TYR A 20 3.05 3.08 -18.38
CA TYR A 20 3.04 1.78 -17.71
C TYR A 20 4.37 1.47 -17.02
N ARG A 21 5.51 1.85 -17.60
CA ARG A 21 6.84 1.60 -17.01
C ARG A 21 6.99 2.15 -15.59
N VAL A 22 6.36 3.29 -15.29
CA VAL A 22 6.36 3.86 -13.93
C VAL A 22 5.59 2.98 -12.94
N LYS A 23 4.45 2.44 -13.37
CA LYS A 23 3.61 1.51 -12.59
C LYS A 23 4.37 0.21 -12.30
N ALA A 24 4.94 -0.39 -13.35
CA ALA A 24 5.76 -1.59 -13.25
C ALA A 24 6.97 -1.41 -12.34
N ARG A 25 7.70 -0.29 -12.48
CA ARG A 25 8.86 0.03 -11.64
C ARG A 25 8.49 0.15 -10.16
N TYR A 26 7.37 0.81 -9.86
CA TYR A 26 6.87 0.89 -8.48
C TYR A 26 6.57 -0.50 -7.93
N ALA A 27 5.80 -1.32 -8.64
CA ALA A 27 5.46 -2.66 -8.18
C ALA A 27 6.69 -3.57 -8.01
N LEU A 28 7.61 -3.57 -8.98
CA LEU A 28 8.85 -4.33 -8.90
C LEU A 28 9.69 -3.92 -7.69
N ARG A 29 9.84 -2.61 -7.44
CA ARG A 29 10.50 -2.11 -6.23
C ARG A 29 9.84 -2.63 -4.96
N MET A 30 8.51 -2.63 -4.89
CA MET A 30 7.77 -3.11 -3.72
C MET A 30 7.83 -4.63 -3.53
N LEU A 31 7.99 -5.40 -4.60
CA LEU A 31 8.21 -6.84 -4.55
C LEU A 31 9.64 -7.17 -4.08
N LEU A 32 10.63 -6.39 -4.51
CA LEU A 32 12.05 -6.60 -4.21
C LEU A 32 12.49 -6.06 -2.85
N ALA A 33 11.84 -5.00 -2.35
CA ALA A 33 12.27 -4.29 -1.14
C ALA A 33 12.44 -5.17 0.11
N PRO A 34 11.57 -6.17 0.40
CA PRO A 34 11.75 -7.05 1.55
C PRO A 34 12.99 -7.94 1.47
N PHE A 35 13.58 -8.09 0.28
CA PHE A 35 14.80 -8.87 0.06
C PHE A 35 16.05 -7.99 -0.11
N ARG A 36 15.94 -6.71 0.28
CA ARG A 36 17.01 -5.70 0.19
C ARG A 36 17.53 -5.49 -1.24
N PHE A 37 16.75 -5.80 -2.27
CA PHE A 37 17.10 -5.43 -3.64
C PHE A 37 16.60 -4.02 -3.96
N ASP A 38 17.50 -3.20 -4.53
CA ASP A 38 17.17 -1.88 -5.07
C ASP A 38 17.25 -1.93 -6.60
N PRO A 39 16.09 -1.96 -7.30
CA PRO A 39 16.08 -2.07 -8.75
C PRO A 39 16.56 -0.77 -9.39
N ARG A 40 17.63 -0.88 -10.18
CA ARG A 40 18.24 0.21 -10.94
C ARG A 40 17.83 0.11 -12.41
N PRO A 41 17.35 1.21 -13.02
CA PRO A 41 17.07 1.18 -14.45
C PRO A 41 18.31 0.78 -15.26
N ALA A 42 18.09 -0.12 -16.21
CA ALA A 42 19.05 -0.51 -17.23
C ALA A 42 18.34 -0.56 -18.59
N SER A 43 19.09 -0.35 -19.67
CA SER A 43 18.61 -0.64 -21.02
C SER A 43 18.76 -2.13 -21.34
N ARG A 44 18.20 -2.55 -22.49
CA ARG A 44 18.36 -3.90 -23.01
C ARG A 44 19.81 -4.23 -23.35
N ASP A 45 20.60 -3.23 -23.74
CA ASP A 45 22.00 -3.37 -24.15
C ASP A 45 22.98 -3.43 -22.96
N ASP A 46 22.53 -3.05 -21.75
CA ASP A 46 23.35 -3.01 -20.54
C ASP A 46 23.45 -4.38 -19.81
N ALA A 47 23.11 -5.48 -20.48
CA ALA A 47 23.06 -6.82 -19.89
C ALA A 47 22.35 -6.84 -18.50
N PRO A 48 21.06 -6.48 -18.45
CA PRO A 48 20.33 -6.35 -17.19
C PRO A 48 20.21 -7.70 -16.48
N ALA A 49 20.27 -7.69 -15.14
CA ALA A 49 20.05 -8.89 -14.35
C ALA A 49 18.59 -9.39 -14.43
N LEU A 50 17.64 -8.46 -14.62
CA LEU A 50 16.21 -8.76 -14.67
C LEU A 50 15.57 -8.00 -15.83
N TYR A 51 14.70 -8.70 -16.55
CA TYR A 51 13.93 -8.15 -17.66
C TYR A 51 12.42 -8.29 -17.41
N TYR A 52 11.67 -7.19 -17.60
CA TYR A 52 10.21 -7.18 -17.57
C TYR A 52 9.68 -6.33 -18.72
N GLY A 53 9.14 -6.98 -19.74
CA GLY A 53 8.66 -6.34 -20.96
C GLY A 53 8.19 -7.36 -21.99
N PRO A 54 7.70 -6.90 -23.15
CA PRO A 54 7.22 -7.77 -24.22
C PRO A 54 8.37 -8.43 -24.98
N GLY A 55 8.14 -9.67 -25.45
CA GLY A 55 9.10 -10.42 -26.25
C GLY A 55 10.23 -11.04 -25.43
N ASP A 56 11.28 -11.48 -26.12
CA ASP A 56 12.38 -12.22 -25.50
C ASP A 56 13.25 -11.31 -24.64
N ALA A 57 13.69 -11.85 -23.51
CA ALA A 57 14.62 -11.19 -22.62
C ALA A 57 16.03 -11.09 -23.25
N PRO A 58 16.82 -10.06 -22.90
CA PRO A 58 18.24 -10.00 -23.24
C PRO A 58 18.98 -11.23 -22.69
N ASN A 59 20.04 -11.66 -23.38
CA ASN A 59 20.81 -12.84 -22.96
C ASN A 59 21.34 -12.68 -21.53
N GLY A 60 21.17 -13.72 -20.70
CA GLY A 60 21.60 -13.73 -19.30
C GLY A 60 20.66 -13.01 -18.31
N ALA A 61 19.64 -12.30 -18.79
CA ALA A 61 18.66 -11.65 -17.91
C ALA A 61 17.62 -12.67 -17.41
N LEU A 62 17.22 -12.57 -16.13
CA LEU A 62 16.05 -13.27 -15.63
C LEU A 62 14.78 -12.62 -16.22
N ALA A 63 14.13 -13.34 -17.14
CA ALA A 63 12.84 -12.93 -17.69
C ALA A 63 11.72 -13.11 -16.67
N LEU A 64 11.02 -12.02 -16.36
CA LEU A 64 9.75 -12.07 -15.64
C LEU A 64 8.58 -12.17 -16.63
N PRO A 65 7.54 -12.96 -16.34
CA PRO A 65 6.33 -12.98 -17.15
C PRO A 65 5.73 -11.59 -17.30
N PHE A 66 5.36 -11.23 -18.53
CA PHE A 66 4.75 -9.95 -18.90
C PHE A 66 3.42 -10.20 -19.59
N ASP A 67 2.37 -9.56 -19.11
CA ASP A 67 1.05 -9.58 -19.75
C ASP A 67 0.93 -8.40 -20.73
N ASP A 68 0.85 -8.71 -22.03
CA ASP A 68 0.77 -7.73 -23.11
C ASP A 68 -0.48 -6.83 -23.02
N ASP A 69 -1.56 -7.29 -22.36
CA ASP A 69 -2.79 -6.51 -22.17
C ASP A 69 -2.73 -5.59 -20.93
N ALA A 70 -1.79 -5.82 -20.00
CA ALA A 70 -1.71 -5.05 -18.76
C ALA A 70 -1.52 -3.54 -19.01
N PRO A 71 -0.62 -3.06 -19.89
CA PRO A 71 -0.49 -1.64 -20.19
C PRO A 71 -1.81 -0.99 -20.63
N ALA A 72 -2.51 -1.62 -21.58
CA ALA A 72 -3.77 -1.11 -22.11
C ALA A 72 -4.90 -1.16 -21.07
N TYR A 73 -4.93 -2.20 -20.23
CA TYR A 73 -5.86 -2.29 -19.10
C TYR A 73 -5.71 -1.09 -18.16
N PHE A 74 -4.47 -0.82 -17.71
CA PHE A 74 -4.21 0.27 -16.78
C PHE A 74 -4.33 1.67 -17.41
N ASP A 75 -4.23 1.79 -18.73
CA ASP A 75 -4.47 3.05 -19.43
C ASP A 75 -5.97 3.36 -19.52
N ARG A 76 -6.79 2.36 -19.84
CA ARG A 76 -8.26 2.51 -19.96
C ARG A 76 -8.99 2.78 -18.64
N ARG A 77 -8.31 2.65 -17.48
CA ARG A 77 -8.91 2.86 -16.14
C ARG A 77 -10.19 2.04 -15.92
N THR A 78 -10.18 0.79 -16.35
CA THR A 78 -11.33 -0.10 -16.26
C THR A 78 -11.37 -0.84 -14.93
N ARG A 79 -12.57 -1.28 -14.54
CA ARG A 79 -12.75 -2.23 -13.43
C ARG A 79 -12.18 -3.58 -13.82
N TYR A 80 -11.64 -4.29 -12.83
CA TYR A 80 -11.19 -5.66 -13.03
C TYR A 80 -12.39 -6.60 -13.12
N ASP A 81 -12.36 -7.51 -14.08
CA ASP A 81 -13.32 -8.61 -14.17
C ASP A 81 -12.79 -9.79 -13.33
N PRO A 82 -13.46 -10.15 -12.22
CA PRO A 82 -12.98 -11.19 -11.31
C PRO A 82 -12.81 -12.56 -11.98
N GLU A 83 -13.54 -12.86 -13.06
CA GLU A 83 -13.42 -14.15 -13.77
C GLU A 83 -12.10 -14.30 -14.52
N ARG A 84 -11.37 -13.19 -14.75
CA ARG A 84 -10.05 -13.21 -15.39
C ARG A 84 -8.94 -13.71 -14.45
N ALA A 85 -9.18 -13.74 -13.14
CA ALA A 85 -8.13 -14.09 -12.19
C ALA A 85 -7.78 -15.57 -12.27
N ALA A 86 -6.49 -15.85 -12.49
CA ALA A 86 -5.96 -17.20 -12.37
C ALA A 86 -5.68 -17.51 -10.90
N TRP A 87 -6.05 -18.70 -10.45
CA TRP A 87 -5.76 -19.14 -9.08
C TRP A 87 -4.59 -20.11 -9.09
N LYS A 88 -3.44 -19.66 -8.57
CA LYS A 88 -2.19 -20.42 -8.57
C LYS A 88 -1.89 -20.97 -7.18
N THR A 89 -1.40 -22.21 -7.14
CA THR A 89 -0.88 -22.84 -5.93
C THR A 89 0.64 -22.81 -5.99
N TRP A 90 1.27 -22.41 -4.90
CA TRP A 90 2.73 -22.47 -4.71
C TRP A 90 3.06 -23.39 -3.53
N ASP A 91 4.35 -23.58 -3.22
CA ASP A 91 4.92 -24.69 -2.43
C ASP A 91 4.32 -24.94 -1.03
N ALA A 92 3.47 -24.04 -0.52
CA ALA A 92 2.73 -24.20 0.74
C ALA A 92 1.30 -24.78 0.58
N GLY A 93 0.87 -25.15 -0.63
CA GLY A 93 -0.49 -25.66 -0.90
C GLY A 93 -1.60 -24.60 -0.86
N GLU A 94 -1.27 -23.37 -0.49
CA GLU A 94 -2.19 -22.24 -0.53
C GLU A 94 -2.42 -21.71 -1.95
N ARG A 95 -3.67 -21.35 -2.25
CA ARG A 95 -4.07 -20.78 -3.53
C ARG A 95 -4.15 -19.26 -3.46
N TRP A 96 -3.51 -18.61 -4.41
CA TRP A 96 -3.43 -17.15 -4.53
C TRP A 96 -4.02 -16.69 -5.86
N PRO A 97 -4.84 -15.63 -5.87
CA PRO A 97 -5.28 -15.05 -7.13
C PRO A 97 -4.09 -14.35 -7.78
N VAL A 98 -3.94 -14.49 -9.08
CA VAL A 98 -3.03 -13.73 -9.94
C VAL A 98 -3.89 -13.05 -11.00
N LEU A 99 -3.75 -11.74 -11.13
CA LEU A 99 -4.71 -10.93 -11.89
C LEU A 99 -4.29 -10.73 -13.34
N PHE A 100 -3.01 -10.89 -13.65
CA PHE A 100 -2.44 -10.68 -14.97
C PHE A 100 -1.48 -11.82 -15.30
N GLY A 101 -1.30 -12.09 -16.58
CA GLY A 101 -0.50 -13.18 -17.11
C GLY A 101 -1.34 -14.21 -17.85
N ALA A 102 -0.66 -15.07 -18.61
CA ALA A 102 -1.29 -16.06 -19.47
C ALA A 102 -0.92 -17.48 -19.03
N GLY A 103 -1.91 -18.36 -18.91
CA GLY A 103 -1.69 -19.77 -18.57
C GLY A 103 -0.85 -19.92 -17.30
N ASP A 104 0.35 -20.51 -17.43
CA ASP A 104 1.31 -20.76 -16.35
C ASP A 104 2.39 -19.69 -16.18
N ALA A 105 2.27 -18.56 -16.88
CA ALA A 105 3.17 -17.41 -16.80
C ALA A 105 2.48 -16.25 -16.03
N PRO A 106 2.48 -16.27 -14.67
CA PRO A 106 1.83 -15.23 -13.87
C PRO A 106 2.61 -13.92 -13.91
N ASP A 107 1.98 -12.83 -14.36
CA ASP A 107 2.55 -11.48 -14.27
C ASP A 107 2.33 -10.94 -12.85
N LEU A 108 3.30 -11.24 -11.99
CA LEU A 108 3.33 -10.80 -10.60
C LEU A 108 3.53 -9.29 -10.47
N VAL A 109 4.16 -8.63 -11.44
CA VAL A 109 4.45 -7.19 -11.40
C VAL A 109 3.17 -6.39 -11.64
N ALA A 110 2.44 -6.68 -12.71
CA ALA A 110 1.14 -6.09 -13.00
C ALA A 110 0.12 -6.39 -11.88
N SER A 111 0.09 -7.65 -11.42
CA SER A 111 -0.80 -8.08 -10.33
C SER A 111 -0.48 -7.38 -9.02
N ALA A 112 0.80 -7.22 -8.66
CA ALA A 112 1.19 -6.47 -7.47
C ALA A 112 0.82 -4.98 -7.59
N PHE A 113 1.04 -4.37 -8.76
CA PHE A 113 0.66 -2.98 -9.00
C PHE A 113 -0.82 -2.76 -8.72
N PHE A 114 -1.69 -3.63 -9.23
CA PHE A 114 -3.13 -3.53 -9.02
C PHE A 114 -3.52 -3.44 -7.54
N TRP A 115 -2.96 -4.33 -6.71
CA TRP A 115 -3.25 -4.37 -5.28
C TRP A 115 -2.67 -3.16 -4.54
N LEU A 116 -1.38 -2.87 -4.78
CA LEU A 116 -0.66 -1.83 -4.05
C LEU A 116 -1.13 -0.42 -4.41
N ALA A 117 -1.56 -0.20 -5.65
CA ALA A 117 -2.08 1.09 -6.10
C ALA A 117 -3.53 1.35 -5.65
N GLY A 118 -4.17 0.40 -4.95
CA GLY A 118 -5.59 0.51 -4.60
C GLY A 118 -6.47 0.66 -5.85
N TRP A 119 -6.15 -0.08 -6.92
CA TRP A 119 -6.71 0.18 -8.26
C TRP A 119 -8.23 0.21 -8.29
N GLN A 120 -8.86 -0.69 -7.53
CA GLN A 120 -10.32 -0.78 -7.39
C GLN A 120 -10.94 0.53 -6.88
N GLU A 121 -10.31 1.18 -5.91
CA GLU A 121 -10.77 2.46 -5.35
C GLU A 121 -10.66 3.58 -6.38
N HIS A 122 -9.59 3.53 -7.19
CA HIS A 122 -9.30 4.50 -8.23
C HIS A 122 -10.33 4.47 -9.37
N VAL A 123 -10.78 3.29 -9.80
CA VAL A 123 -11.67 3.14 -10.97
C VAL A 123 -13.15 2.95 -10.61
N ALA A 124 -13.47 2.55 -9.36
CA ALA A 124 -14.85 2.40 -8.93
C ALA A 124 -15.52 3.78 -8.77
N ARG A 125 -16.81 3.86 -9.15
CA ARG A 125 -17.65 5.04 -8.88
C ARG A 125 -18.46 4.90 -7.58
N ARG A 126 -18.68 3.67 -7.11
CA ARG A 126 -19.45 3.39 -5.89
C ARG A 126 -18.72 3.98 -4.68
N ARG A 127 -19.47 4.66 -3.81
CA ARG A 127 -18.97 5.22 -2.54
C ARG A 127 -19.93 4.91 -1.40
N ASP A 128 -19.38 4.74 -0.21
CA ASP A 128 -20.17 4.69 1.03
C ASP A 128 -20.63 6.10 1.46
N GLU A 129 -21.34 6.19 2.58
CA GLU A 129 -21.83 7.47 3.15
C GLU A 129 -20.71 8.47 3.50
N HIS A 130 -19.46 8.01 3.58
CA HIS A 130 -18.28 8.80 3.88
C HIS A 130 -17.46 9.15 2.63
N GLY A 131 -17.92 8.77 1.43
CA GLY A 131 -17.19 9.04 0.20
C GLY A 131 -16.00 8.09 -0.04
N ARG A 132 -15.96 6.94 0.63
CA ARG A 132 -14.89 5.93 0.51
C ARG A 132 -15.33 4.78 -0.40
N PHE A 133 -14.37 4.03 -0.96
CA PHE A 133 -14.70 2.79 -1.66
C PHE A 133 -15.17 1.73 -0.65
N PRO A 134 -16.38 1.16 -0.81
CA PRO A 134 -16.90 0.18 0.15
C PRO A 134 -16.17 -1.16 0.07
N TYR A 135 -15.82 -1.72 1.23
CA TYR A 135 -15.11 -3.00 1.33
C TYR A 135 -15.89 -4.14 0.67
N GLU A 136 -17.21 -4.20 0.82
CA GLU A 136 -18.04 -5.25 0.24
C GLU A 136 -18.07 -5.25 -1.31
N ALA A 137 -17.60 -4.17 -1.94
CA ALA A 137 -17.44 -4.10 -3.39
C ALA A 137 -16.05 -4.54 -3.88
N SER A 138 -15.14 -4.90 -2.96
CA SER A 138 -13.76 -5.26 -3.27
C SER A 138 -13.58 -6.74 -3.63
N LEU A 139 -12.55 -7.05 -4.41
CA LEU A 139 -12.08 -8.41 -4.64
C LEU A 139 -11.67 -9.09 -3.33
N GLN A 140 -11.15 -8.33 -2.36
CA GLN A 140 -10.76 -8.84 -1.06
C GLN A 140 -11.98 -9.33 -0.26
N ALA A 141 -13.14 -8.68 -0.36
CA ALA A 141 -14.38 -9.18 0.21
C ALA A 141 -14.93 -10.37 -0.57
N ARG A 142 -14.94 -10.28 -1.91
CA ARG A 142 -15.46 -11.34 -2.78
C ARG A 142 -14.73 -12.68 -2.58
N TRP A 143 -13.43 -12.65 -2.32
CA TRP A 143 -12.58 -13.84 -2.23
C TRP A 143 -12.07 -14.13 -0.81
N ASP A 144 -12.61 -13.45 0.21
CA ASP A 144 -12.20 -13.58 1.61
C ASP A 144 -10.68 -13.45 1.83
N LEU A 145 -10.09 -12.42 1.24
CA LEU A 145 -8.64 -12.16 1.27
C LEU A 145 -8.24 -11.09 2.30
N ALA A 146 -9.16 -10.58 3.13
CA ALA A 146 -8.87 -9.47 4.03
C ALA A 146 -7.71 -9.74 4.99
N ARG A 147 -7.50 -11.01 5.37
CA ARG A 147 -6.41 -11.44 6.27
C ARG A 147 -5.30 -12.17 5.53
N ARG A 148 -5.32 -12.16 4.19
CA ARG A 148 -4.39 -12.93 3.35
C ARG A 148 -3.50 -11.98 2.54
N PRO A 149 -2.18 -11.93 2.81
CA PRO A 149 -1.30 -10.96 2.18
C PRO A 149 -0.89 -11.40 0.77
N VAL A 150 -1.79 -11.21 -0.21
CA VAL A 150 -1.59 -11.67 -1.61
C VAL A 150 -0.25 -11.20 -2.19
N VAL A 151 0.14 -9.95 -1.96
CA VAL A 151 1.41 -9.41 -2.47
C VAL A 151 2.61 -10.04 -1.77
N ASP A 152 2.50 -10.49 -0.51
CA ASP A 152 3.57 -11.24 0.15
C ASP A 152 3.78 -12.61 -0.49
N ALA A 153 2.70 -13.29 -0.88
CA ALA A 153 2.83 -14.53 -1.63
C ALA A 153 3.54 -14.32 -2.98
N TYR A 154 3.27 -13.19 -3.66
CA TYR A 154 3.99 -12.82 -4.89
C TYR A 154 5.48 -12.55 -4.64
N ARG A 155 5.82 -11.96 -3.50
CA ARG A 155 7.21 -11.70 -3.08
C ARG A 155 7.97 -12.99 -2.91
N GLU A 156 7.40 -13.98 -2.22
CA GLU A 156 8.04 -15.29 -2.08
C GLU A 156 8.26 -15.95 -3.44
N ARG A 157 7.23 -15.96 -4.29
CA ARG A 157 7.37 -16.57 -5.62
C ARG A 157 8.45 -15.89 -6.46
N LEU A 158 8.56 -14.56 -6.39
CA LEU A 158 9.65 -13.84 -7.07
C LEU A 158 11.01 -14.16 -6.43
N ALA A 159 11.10 -14.27 -5.10
CA ALA A 159 12.32 -14.64 -4.42
C ALA A 159 12.84 -16.01 -4.85
N ASP A 160 11.96 -17.01 -5.00
CA ASP A 160 12.34 -18.34 -5.47
C ASP A 160 12.91 -18.28 -6.89
N ARG A 161 12.27 -17.52 -7.79
CA ARG A 161 12.77 -17.29 -9.15
C ARG A 161 14.15 -16.61 -9.17
N LEU A 162 14.38 -15.66 -8.27
CA LEU A 162 15.67 -14.99 -8.14
C LEU A 162 16.75 -15.97 -7.62
N ARG A 163 16.42 -16.83 -6.65
CA ARG A 163 17.33 -17.89 -6.16
C ARG A 163 17.64 -18.93 -7.24
N GLU A 164 16.64 -19.36 -8.00
CA GLU A 164 16.81 -20.24 -9.16
C GLU A 164 17.77 -19.65 -10.20
N ALA A 165 17.76 -18.31 -10.35
CA ALA A 165 18.68 -17.57 -11.20
C ALA A 165 20.08 -17.35 -10.57
N GLY A 166 20.34 -17.89 -9.39
CA GLY A 166 21.63 -17.82 -8.69
C GLY A 166 21.86 -16.55 -7.86
N LEU A 167 20.83 -15.72 -7.63
CA LEU A 167 20.94 -14.53 -6.79
C LEU A 167 20.86 -14.88 -5.31
N ALA A 168 21.67 -14.21 -4.49
CA ALA A 168 21.61 -14.31 -3.03
C ALA A 168 20.42 -13.51 -2.49
N VAL A 169 19.30 -14.20 -2.26
CA VAL A 169 18.05 -13.58 -1.78
C VAL A 169 17.90 -13.72 -0.27
N GLU A 170 18.18 -12.64 0.45
CA GLU A 170 18.05 -12.57 1.91
C GLU A 170 16.89 -11.67 2.33
N ARG A 171 16.03 -12.16 3.23
CA ARG A 171 14.95 -11.35 3.80
C ARG A 171 15.51 -10.32 4.77
N LYS A 172 15.01 -9.08 4.67
CA LYS A 172 15.29 -8.02 5.62
C LYS A 172 14.79 -8.43 7.01
N THR A 173 15.72 -8.44 7.98
CA THR A 173 15.43 -8.56 9.40
C THR A 173 15.52 -7.20 10.10
N TRP A 174 14.97 -7.14 11.31
CA TRP A 174 14.96 -5.98 12.20
C TRP A 174 15.62 -6.38 13.52
N ASP A 175 16.93 -6.13 13.65
CA ASP A 175 17.76 -6.58 14.77
C ASP A 175 17.57 -8.08 15.07
N GLY A 176 17.63 -8.91 14.01
CA GLY A 176 17.43 -10.36 14.08
C GLY A 176 15.97 -10.80 14.11
N SER A 177 15.01 -9.90 14.28
CA SER A 177 13.58 -10.21 14.23
C SER A 177 13.04 -10.26 12.80
N ALA A 178 12.11 -11.17 12.55
CA ALA A 178 11.46 -11.33 11.24
C ALA A 178 10.49 -10.18 10.90
N TRP A 179 10.01 -9.45 11.91
CA TRP A 179 9.10 -8.33 11.77
C TRP A 179 9.48 -7.19 12.72
N ALA A 180 9.02 -5.99 12.39
CA ALA A 180 9.03 -4.84 13.29
C ALA A 180 7.68 -4.14 13.18
N PHE A 181 7.23 -3.56 14.29
CA PHE A 181 6.04 -2.73 14.35
C PHE A 181 6.44 -1.29 14.62
N CYS A 182 6.15 -0.42 13.65
CA CYS A 182 6.37 1.01 13.77
C CYS A 182 5.00 1.70 13.73
N PRO A 183 4.35 1.91 14.89
CA PRO A 183 3.08 2.63 14.92
C PRO A 183 3.30 4.08 14.51
N THR A 184 2.63 4.51 13.44
CA THR A 184 2.56 5.92 13.05
C THR A 184 1.19 6.48 13.41
N HIS A 185 1.14 7.79 13.66
CA HIS A 185 -0.10 8.49 13.96
C HIS A 185 -0.06 9.86 13.29
N ASP A 186 -1.14 10.23 12.60
CA ASP A 186 -1.23 11.54 11.96
C ASP A 186 -1.64 12.59 12.97
N ILE A 187 -0.93 13.72 12.98
CA ILE A 187 -1.28 14.88 13.81
C ILE A 187 -1.98 15.90 12.90
N ASP A 188 -3.31 15.78 12.77
CA ASP A 188 -4.12 16.72 11.96
C ASP A 188 -4.16 18.13 12.56
N TYR A 189 -4.17 18.21 13.90
CA TYR A 189 -4.37 19.45 14.62
C TYR A 189 -3.41 19.57 15.81
N PRO A 190 -2.49 20.55 15.80
CA PRO A 190 -1.57 20.76 16.91
C PRO A 190 -2.23 21.42 18.14
N LYS A 191 -3.48 21.90 17.98
CA LYS A 191 -4.29 22.53 19.03
C LYS A 191 -5.77 22.24 18.78
N LYS A 192 -6.55 22.02 19.84
CA LYS A 192 -7.99 21.79 19.75
C LYS A 192 -8.77 23.07 19.43
N TRP A 193 -8.42 24.19 20.06
CA TRP A 193 -9.25 25.40 19.97
C TRP A 193 -8.90 26.25 18.77
N ARG A 194 -9.60 25.98 17.65
CA ARG A 194 -9.50 26.72 16.39
C ARG A 194 -10.89 27.20 15.96
N PRO A 195 -11.01 28.31 15.20
CA PRO A 195 -12.29 28.78 14.68
C PRO A 195 -13.10 27.70 13.97
N GLY A 196 -12.45 26.85 13.15
CA GLY A 196 -13.13 25.74 12.47
C GLY A 196 -13.67 24.65 13.39
N ILE A 197 -12.97 24.35 14.51
CA ILE A 197 -13.46 23.39 15.50
C ILE A 197 -14.63 23.97 16.29
N LEU A 198 -14.56 25.25 16.68
CA LEU A 198 -15.68 25.93 17.34
C LEU A 198 -16.91 26.01 16.42
N TYR A 199 -16.70 26.34 15.14
CA TYR A 199 -17.75 26.32 14.12
C TYR A 199 -18.36 24.92 13.98
N ARG A 200 -17.55 23.86 13.99
CA ARG A 200 -18.05 22.48 13.97
C ARG A 200 -18.90 22.16 15.20
N GLU A 201 -18.45 22.49 16.40
CA GLU A 201 -19.20 22.22 17.63
C GLU A 201 -20.51 23.01 17.70
N VAL A 202 -20.50 24.28 17.32
CA VAL A 202 -21.69 25.15 17.36
C VAL A 202 -22.62 24.89 16.18
N VAL A 203 -22.12 24.99 14.95
CA VAL A 203 -22.98 24.95 13.76
C VAL A 203 -23.29 23.52 13.35
N HIS A 204 -22.30 22.65 13.23
CA HIS A 204 -22.56 21.29 12.72
C HIS A 204 -23.23 20.39 13.76
N TYR A 205 -22.70 20.37 14.99
CA TYR A 205 -23.21 19.47 16.03
C TYR A 205 -24.38 20.08 16.79
N ALA A 206 -24.27 21.32 17.25
CA ALA A 206 -25.39 21.93 17.94
C ALA A 206 -26.49 22.35 16.95
N LEU A 207 -26.27 23.20 15.95
CA LEU A 207 -27.39 23.73 15.16
C LEU A 207 -27.93 22.77 14.09
N GLN A 208 -27.08 22.21 13.22
CA GLN A 208 -27.52 21.39 12.09
C GLN A 208 -28.03 20.01 12.50
N ASN A 209 -27.54 19.46 13.62
CA ASN A 209 -27.98 18.19 14.19
C ASN A 209 -28.18 17.05 13.16
N ARG A 210 -27.25 16.89 12.20
CA ARG A 210 -27.37 15.88 11.12
C ARG A 210 -27.46 14.43 11.63
N ARG A 211 -27.11 14.21 12.90
CA ARG A 211 -27.17 12.90 13.58
C ARG A 211 -28.48 12.65 14.32
N GLY A 212 -29.40 13.61 14.36
CA GLY A 212 -30.70 13.46 15.00
C GLY A 212 -30.64 13.28 16.52
N VAL A 213 -29.62 13.82 17.19
CA VAL A 213 -29.45 13.67 18.65
C VAL A 213 -30.38 14.61 19.44
N SER A 214 -30.67 14.24 20.69
CA SER A 214 -31.60 14.97 21.56
C SER A 214 -31.10 16.38 21.93
N VAL A 215 -32.03 17.26 22.33
CA VAL A 215 -31.69 18.64 22.73
C VAL A 215 -30.82 18.67 23.98
N SER A 216 -31.09 17.82 24.97
CA SER A 216 -30.28 17.73 26.20
C SER A 216 -28.84 17.31 25.89
N GLU A 217 -28.65 16.31 25.03
CA GLU A 217 -27.33 15.85 24.64
C GLU A 217 -26.53 16.92 23.88
N ARG A 218 -27.21 17.72 23.04
CA ARG A 218 -26.62 18.88 22.36
C ARG A 218 -26.19 19.97 23.33
N ALA A 219 -27.06 20.30 24.30
CA ALA A 219 -26.78 21.30 25.33
C ALA A 219 -25.61 20.86 26.22
N ASP A 220 -25.61 19.61 26.66
CA ASP A 220 -24.54 19.03 27.46
C ASP A 220 -23.20 19.05 26.73
N ARG A 221 -23.21 18.70 25.43
CA ARG A 221 -22.00 18.77 24.60
C ARG A 221 -21.47 20.20 24.48
N LEU A 222 -22.35 21.16 24.18
CA LEU A 222 -21.95 22.58 24.10
C LEU A 222 -21.38 23.09 25.42
N LEU A 223 -22.02 22.76 26.55
CA LEU A 223 -21.53 23.14 27.88
C LEU A 223 -20.15 22.56 28.17
N ARG A 224 -19.91 21.27 27.84
CA ARG A 224 -18.58 20.65 27.98
C ARG A 224 -17.53 21.35 27.10
N VAL A 225 -17.88 21.65 25.86
CA VAL A 225 -16.99 22.35 24.92
C VAL A 225 -16.66 23.75 25.45
N PHE A 226 -17.65 24.51 25.91
CA PHE A 226 -17.47 25.84 26.47
C PHE A 226 -16.61 25.82 27.72
N ARG A 227 -16.90 24.92 28.68
CA ARG A 227 -16.10 24.76 29.90
C ARG A 227 -14.63 24.43 29.59
N ALA A 228 -14.39 23.48 28.69
CA ALA A 228 -13.03 23.08 28.31
C ALA A 228 -12.30 24.18 27.52
N TRP A 229 -13.02 25.02 26.79
CA TRP A 229 -12.43 26.16 26.10
C TRP A 229 -12.04 27.27 27.09
N MET A 230 -12.92 27.56 28.06
CA MET A 230 -12.68 28.56 29.10
C MET A 230 -11.60 28.17 30.11
N SER A 231 -11.45 26.88 30.42
CA SER A 231 -10.37 26.40 31.29
C SER A 231 -8.99 26.49 30.63
N GLY A 232 -8.94 26.70 29.31
CA GLY A 232 -7.69 26.64 28.54
C GLY A 232 -7.20 25.21 28.28
N ASP A 233 -7.99 24.20 28.64
CA ASP A 233 -7.65 22.79 28.44
C ASP A 233 -7.56 22.47 26.96
N ASP A 234 -6.35 22.20 26.48
CA ASP A 234 -6.11 21.77 25.11
C ASP A 234 -5.59 20.32 25.11
N PRO A 235 -6.50 19.32 25.08
CA PRO A 235 -6.10 17.92 25.13
C PRO A 235 -5.24 17.51 23.92
N PHE A 236 -5.32 18.24 22.80
CA PHE A 236 -4.49 17.92 21.63
C PHE A 236 -3.05 18.36 21.88
N ARG A 237 -2.88 19.56 22.45
CA ARG A 237 -1.56 20.04 22.86
C ARG A 237 -0.96 19.14 23.95
N GLU A 238 -1.75 18.74 24.94
CA GLU A 238 -1.29 17.89 26.02
C GLU A 238 -0.87 16.50 25.51
N ALA A 239 -1.70 15.83 24.71
CA ALA A 239 -1.37 14.54 24.12
C ALA A 239 -0.09 14.60 23.29
N ARG A 240 0.06 15.65 22.48
CA ARG A 240 1.27 15.88 21.70
C ARG A 240 2.51 16.05 22.60
N SER A 241 2.41 16.84 23.67
CA SER A 241 3.50 17.04 24.62
C SER A 241 3.89 15.76 25.36
N ARG A 242 2.91 14.92 25.71
CA ARG A 242 3.18 13.59 26.29
C ARG A 242 3.89 12.68 25.28
N LEU A 243 3.44 12.66 24.04
CA LEU A 243 4.03 11.84 22.99
C LEU A 243 5.50 12.20 22.75
N PHE A 244 5.82 13.49 22.60
CA PHE A 244 7.22 13.93 22.46
C PHE A 244 8.09 13.60 23.68
N ARG A 245 7.53 13.68 24.88
CA ARG A 245 8.24 13.30 26.11
C ARG A 245 8.57 11.81 26.10
N GLU A 246 7.59 10.96 25.81
CA GLU A 246 7.80 9.51 25.73
C GLU A 246 8.79 9.11 24.63
N THR A 247 8.76 9.78 23.47
CA THR A 247 9.75 9.56 22.40
C THR A 247 11.16 9.93 22.85
N ASN A 248 11.33 11.09 23.49
CA ASN A 248 12.64 11.52 23.99
C ASN A 248 13.17 10.60 25.09
N ASP A 249 12.31 10.17 26.02
CA ASP A 249 12.68 9.25 27.11
C ASP A 249 13.13 7.88 26.59
N ARG A 250 12.70 7.49 25.39
CA ARG A 250 13.09 6.23 24.72
C ARG A 250 14.29 6.37 23.79
N GLY A 251 14.92 7.55 23.73
CA GLY A 251 16.15 7.76 22.96
C GLY A 251 15.97 8.13 21.49
N GLY A 252 14.74 8.51 21.08
CA GLY A 252 14.42 8.91 19.70
C GLY A 252 13.96 7.77 18.82
#